data_AF-A0A7J9QBD5-F1
#
_entry.id   AF-A0A7J9QBD5-F1
#
_cell.length_a   1.000
_cell.length_b   1.000
_cell.length_c   1.000
_cell.angle_alpha   90.00
_cell.angle_beta   90.00
_cell.angle_gamma   90.00
#
_symmetry.space_group_name_H-M   'P 1'
#
loop_
_entity.id
_entity.type
_entity.pdbx_description
1 polymer ?
#
loop_
_entity_poly.entity_id
_entity_poly.type
_entity_poly.pdbx_seq_one_letter_code
_entity_poly.pdbx_strand_id
1 'polypeptide(L)' 'MTPSERENLQKLDDLVLNASIEELKKIQEVDHQNQMEGLSLYEVYLDSSSLVNQSVKKSSRKS' A
#
# COMPACT_ATOMS: atom_id res chain seq x y z
N MET A 1 -1.71 10.39 -16.43
CA MET A 1 -2.74 9.63 -15.69
C MET A 1 -3.89 9.21 -16.59
N THR A 2 -4.00 7.91 -16.84
CA THR A 2 -5.13 7.27 -17.50
C THR A 2 -6.37 7.31 -16.58
N PRO A 3 -7.59 7.10 -17.12
CA PRO A 3 -8.79 6.98 -16.30
C PRO A 3 -8.71 5.85 -15.26
N SER A 4 -8.11 4.71 -15.62
CA SER A 4 -7.94 3.57 -14.71
C SER A 4 -6.97 3.89 -13.56
N GLU A 5 -5.86 4.59 -13.84
CA GLU A 5 -4.95 5.05 -12.79
C GLU A 5 -5.65 6.02 -11.83
N ARG A 6 -6.52 6.90 -12.34
CA ARG A 6 -7.31 7.83 -11.51
C ARG A 6 -8.31 7.10 -10.61
N GLU A 7 -8.96 6.07 -11.13
CA GLU A 7 -9.87 5.23 -10.34
C GLU A 7 -9.13 4.49 -9.22
N ASN A 8 -7.92 3.98 -9.50
CA ASN A 8 -7.13 3.29 -8.49
C ASN A 8 -6.62 4.24 -7.39
N LEU A 9 -6.19 5.46 -7.76
CA LEU A 9 -5.85 6.48 -6.76
C LEU A 9 -7.05 6.87 -5.91
N GLN A 10 -8.23 7.03 -6.51
CA GLN A 10 -9.43 7.33 -5.73
C GLN A 10 -9.73 6.22 -4.70
N LYS A 11 -9.61 4.95 -5.09
CA LYS A 11 -9.80 3.82 -4.16
C LYS A 11 -8.75 3.79 -3.05
N LEU A 12 -7.50 4.14 -3.35
CA LEU A 12 -6.44 4.27 -2.35
C LEU A 12 -6.74 5.41 -1.37
N ASP A 13 -7.14 6.57 -1.88
CA ASP A 13 -7.54 7.72 -1.06
C ASP A 13 -8.74 7.37 -0.15
N ASP A 14 -9.77 6.73 -0.70
CA ASP A 14 -10.95 6.32 0.05
C ASP A 14 -10.58 5.28 1.13
N LEU A 15 -9.64 4.38 0.85
CA LEU A 15 -9.13 3.42 1.83
C LEU A 15 -8.43 4.12 2.99
N VAL A 16 -7.56 5.09 2.71
CA VAL A 16 -6.85 5.86 3.74
C VAL A 16 -7.82 6.74 4.54
N LEU A 17 -8.76 7.39 3.87
CA LEU A 17 -9.72 8.30 4.51
C LEU A 17 -10.65 7.58 5.49
N ASN A 18 -11.05 6.34 5.17
CA ASN A 18 -11.99 5.55 5.98
C ASN A 18 -11.31 4.54 6.91
N ALA A 19 -9.97 4.45 6.91
CA ALA A 19 -9.23 3.53 7.75
C ALA A 19 -9.31 3.91 9.23
N SER A 20 -9.41 2.90 10.09
CA SER A 20 -9.21 3.08 11.53
C SER A 20 -7.76 3.43 11.85
N ILE A 21 -7.52 3.93 13.07
CA ILE A 21 -6.16 4.25 13.54
C ILE A 21 -5.21 3.06 13.46
N GLU A 22 -5.70 1.84 13.75
CA GLU A 22 -4.90 0.62 13.68
C GLU A 22 -4.53 0.26 12.23
N GLU A 23 -5.46 0.46 11.30
CA GLU A 23 -5.22 0.23 9.87
C GLU A 23 -4.27 1.28 9.29
N LEU A 24 -4.41 2.55 9.68
CA LEU A 24 -3.48 3.62 9.31
C LEU A 24 -2.06 3.33 9.77
N LYS A 25 -1.87 2.80 10.99
CA LYS A 25 -0.55 2.37 11.48
C LYS A 25 0.04 1.25 10.62
N LYS A 26 -0.76 0.27 10.21
CA LYS A 26 -0.31 -0.80 9.32
C LYS A 26 0.06 -0.26 7.94
N ILE A 27 -0.76 0.61 7.37
CA ILE A 27 -0.48 1.27 6.08
C ILE A 27 0.84 2.03 6.16
N GLN A 28 1.05 2.81 7.22
CA GLN A 28 2.29 3.54 7.44
C GLN A 28 3.51 2.63 7.62
N GLU A 29 3.36 1.51 8.33
CA GLU A 29 4.43 0.52 8.49
C GLU A 29 4.81 -0.12 7.16
N VAL A 30 3.83 -0.51 6.35
CA VAL A 30 4.03 -1.05 5.01
C VAL A 30 4.70 -0.02 4.10
N ASP A 31 4.21 1.22 4.06
CA ASP A 31 4.79 2.31 3.27
C ASP A 31 6.27 2.54 3.63
N HIS A 32 6.58 2.68 4.93
CA HIS A 32 7.95 2.87 5.39
C HIS A 32 8.87 1.71 4.97
N GLN A 33 8.41 0.46 5.06
CA GLN A 33 9.24 -0.69 4.69
C GLN A 33 9.54 -0.72 3.18
N ASN A 34 8.54 -0.41 2.36
CA ASN A 34 8.65 -0.44 0.90
C ASN A 34 9.39 0.79 0.35
N GLN A 35 9.34 1.93 1.04
CA GLN A 35 10.09 3.13 0.66
C GLN A 35 11.61 2.89 0.69
N MET A 36 12.10 2.02 1.61
CA MET A 36 13.51 1.61 1.64
C MET A 36 13.90 0.73 0.44
N GLU A 37 12.92 0.14 -0.24
CA GLU A 37 13.09 -0.61 -1.50
C GLU A 37 12.84 0.26 -2.74
N GLY A 38 12.51 1.55 -2.56
CA GLY A 38 12.21 2.49 -3.64
C GLY A 38 10.79 2.36 -4.21
N LEU A 39 9.89 1.65 -3.54
CA LEU A 39 8.51 1.49 -3.94
C LEU A 39 7.61 2.49 -3.20
N SER A 40 6.71 3.11 -3.94
CA SER A 40 5.68 4.02 -3.40
C SER A 40 4.47 3.24 -2.87
N LEU A 41 3.72 3.84 -1.93
CA LEU A 41 2.45 3.29 -1.45
C LEU A 41 1.49 2.89 -2.58
N TYR A 42 1.43 3.66 -3.66
CA TYR A 42 0.57 3.37 -4.80
C TYR A 42 0.99 2.10 -5.54
N GLU A 43 2.29 1.89 -5.76
CA GLU A 43 2.80 0.67 -6.39
C GLU A 43 2.52 -0.56 -5.51
N VAL A 44 2.74 -0.44 -4.20
CA VAL A 44 2.44 -1.52 -3.25
C VAL A 44 0.94 -1.82 -3.21
N TYR A 45 0.09 -0.79 -3.30
CA TYR A 45 -1.36 -0.94 -3.37
C TYR A 45 -1.81 -1.68 -4.62
N LEU A 46 -1.24 -1.37 -5.79
CA LEU A 46 -1.59 -2.04 -7.05
C LEU A 46 -1.20 -3.52 -7.04
N ASP A 47 -0.05 -3.85 -6.46
CA ASP A 47 0.45 -5.24 -6.37
C ASP A 47 -0.26 -6.07 -5.29
N SER A 48 -0.90 -5.40 -4.32
CA SER A 48 -1.47 -6.05 -3.13
C SER A 48 -2.99 -5.96 -3.11
N SER A 49 -3.68 -7.09 -3.16
CA SER A 49 -5.15 -7.14 -3.06
C SER A 49 -5.71 -6.62 -1.74
N SER A 50 -4.87 -6.42 -0.70
CA SER A 50 -5.23 -5.68 0.51
C SER A 50 -3.98 -5.28 1.31
N LEU A 51 -3.65 -3.98 1.35
CA LEU A 51 -2.57 -3.40 2.19
C LEU A 51 -2.71 -3.76 3.68
N VAL A 52 -3.95 -3.95 4.13
CA VAL A 52 -4.31 -4.15 5.54
C VAL A 52 -4.18 -5.62 5.99
N ASN A 53 -4.23 -6.56 5.04
CA ASN A 53 -4.10 -8.00 5.29
C ASN A 53 -2.70 -8.55 5.01
N GLN A 54 -1.75 -7.71 4.58
CA GLN A 54 -0.36 -8.13 4.54
C GLN A 54 0.15 -8.33 5.96
N SER A 55 0.22 -9.59 6.40
CA SER A 55 1.20 -9.96 7.42
C SER A 55 2.55 -9.56 6.84
N VAL A 56 3.28 -8.67 7.50
CA VAL A 56 4.65 -8.30 7.16
C VAL A 56 5.52 -9.56 7.19
N LYS A 57 5.48 -10.32 6.10
CA LYS A 57 6.46 -11.33 5.79
C LYS A 57 7.26 -10.70 4.69
N LYS A 58 8.42 -10.16 5.08
CA LYS A 58 9.48 -9.79 4.14
C LYS A 58 9.61 -10.96 3.16
N SER A 59 9.08 -10.78 1.96
CA SER A 59 9.40 -11.68 0.87
C SER A 59 10.85 -11.38 0.57
N SER A 60 11.74 -12.26 1.03
CA SER A 60 13.14 -12.23 0.67
C SER A 60 13.20 -12.39 -0.85
N ARG A 61 13.22 -11.27 -1.58
CA ARG A 61 13.65 -11.27 -2.98
C ARG A 61 15.05 -11.86 -2.97
N LYS A 62 15.18 -13.08 -3.50
CA LYS A 62 16.45 -13.76 -3.71
C LYS A 62 17.32 -12.86 -4.59
N SER A 63 18.59 -12.70 -4.16
CA SER A 63 19.66 -11.97 -4.85
C SER A 63 19.74 -12.24 -6.34
#